data_AF-A0AAV0PTT2-F1
#
_entry.id   AF-A0AAV0PTT2-F1
#
_cell.length_a   1.000
_cell.length_b   1.000
_cell.length_c   1.000
_cell.angle_alpha   90.00
_cell.angle_beta   90.00
_cell.angle_gamma   90.00
#
_symmetry.space_group_name_H-M   'P 1'
#
loop_
_entity.id
_entity.type
_entity.pdbx_description
1 polymer ?
#
loop_
_entity_poly.entity_id
_entity_poly.type
_entity_poly.pdbx_seq_one_letter_code
_entity_poly.pdbx_strand_id
1 'polypeptide(L)'
;MEKPRQQQSSPELPPPTEPNPGQNPGEEAQRTKVVLCVECKNTAAKYKCPGCSLQTCSLPCVKSHKHRTGCSGKRDVAPFVPMSQFDDETLVSDYNFLEEAKRVVDSGPRMRAQLRAYSQFRLPFHLQSLKRAASSRRTTLLLLPSGMSRREKNKTRYDQR
;
A
#
# COMPACT_ATOMS: atom_id res chain seq x y z
N MET A 1 92.19 -19.78 42.89
CA MET A 1 90.81 -19.61 43.39
C MET A 1 89.97 -19.08 42.24
N GLU A 2 89.38 -19.97 41.45
CA GLU A 2 88.40 -19.62 40.43
C GLU A 2 87.20 -20.53 40.63
N LYS A 3 86.03 -19.93 40.80
CA LYS A 3 84.76 -20.60 41.15
C LYS A 3 84.11 -21.18 39.89
N PRO A 4 83.51 -22.38 39.94
CA PRO A 4 82.81 -22.96 38.81
C PRO A 4 81.37 -22.44 38.64
N ARG A 5 81.07 -22.20 37.36
CA ARG A 5 79.80 -22.14 36.61
C ARG A 5 78.55 -22.63 37.34
N GLN A 6 77.63 -21.72 37.65
CA GLN A 6 76.26 -22.05 38.06
C GLN A 6 75.42 -22.38 36.81
N GLN A 7 74.76 -23.54 36.84
CA GLN A 7 73.73 -23.96 35.88
C GLN A 7 72.41 -23.26 36.23
N GLN A 8 71.81 -22.62 35.23
CA GLN A 8 70.46 -22.04 35.30
C GLN A 8 69.43 -23.15 35.03
N SER A 9 68.51 -23.37 35.96
CA SER A 9 67.28 -24.13 35.74
C SER A 9 66.17 -23.17 35.32
N SER A 10 65.63 -23.39 34.12
CA SER A 10 64.43 -22.71 33.60
C SER A 10 63.19 -23.11 34.40
N PRO A 11 62.23 -22.21 34.66
CA PRO A 11 60.89 -22.61 35.08
C PRO A 11 60.04 -22.96 33.85
N GLU A 12 59.43 -24.15 33.87
CA GLU A 12 58.44 -24.61 32.90
C GLU A 12 57.21 -23.68 32.87
N LEU A 13 56.82 -23.27 31.67
CA LEU A 13 55.56 -22.58 31.41
C LEU A 13 54.40 -23.60 31.47
N PRO A 14 53.27 -23.29 32.15
CA PRO A 14 52.09 -24.15 32.09
C PRO A 14 51.44 -24.11 30.68
N PRO A 15 50.77 -25.20 30.27
CA PRO A 15 50.19 -25.32 28.93
C PRO A 15 49.04 -24.33 28.70
N PRO A 16 48.82 -23.91 27.44
CA PRO A 16 47.74 -23.00 27.09
C PRO A 16 46.38 -23.66 27.30
N THR A 17 45.59 -23.09 28.21
CA THR A 17 44.16 -23.39 28.33
C THR A 17 43.41 -22.73 27.18
N GLU A 18 42.93 -23.56 26.25
CA GLU A 18 41.95 -23.22 25.22
C GLU A 18 40.69 -22.59 25.87
N PRO A 19 40.29 -21.36 25.50
CA PRO A 19 38.99 -20.82 25.91
C PRO A 19 37.88 -21.38 25.01
N ASN A 20 37.00 -22.12 25.66
CA ASN A 20 35.76 -22.71 25.13
C ASN A 20 34.86 -21.66 24.41
N PRO A 21 34.34 -21.92 23.20
CA PRO A 21 33.50 -21.00 22.45
C PRO A 21 32.07 -21.08 22.96
N GLY A 22 31.60 -20.05 23.66
CA GLY A 22 30.23 -20.11 24.18
C GLY A 22 29.75 -18.89 24.95
N GLN A 23 30.11 -17.67 24.52
CA GLN A 23 29.48 -16.45 25.00
C GLN A 23 29.31 -15.49 23.82
N ASN A 24 28.11 -15.48 23.24
CA ASN A 24 27.70 -14.47 22.28
C ASN A 24 27.55 -13.12 23.03
N PRO A 25 28.31 -12.08 22.71
CA PRO A 25 28.05 -10.73 23.17
C PRO A 25 27.32 -9.98 22.04
N GLY A 26 26.05 -9.62 22.23
CA GLY A 26 25.39 -8.73 21.27
C GLY A 26 23.89 -8.86 21.10
N GLU A 27 23.14 -9.22 22.14
CA GLU A 27 21.73 -8.81 22.21
C GLU A 27 21.68 -7.32 22.58
N GLU A 28 21.99 -6.45 21.61
CA GLU A 28 21.68 -5.03 21.71
C GLU A 28 20.15 -4.89 21.71
N ALA A 29 19.60 -4.87 22.93
CA ALA A 29 18.24 -4.48 23.21
C ALA A 29 17.97 -3.09 22.61
N GLN A 30 17.43 -3.08 21.39
CA GLN A 30 16.92 -1.90 20.74
C GLN A 30 15.87 -1.28 21.67
N ARG A 31 16.26 -0.19 22.32
CA ARG A 31 15.37 0.63 23.15
C ARG A 31 14.31 1.22 22.23
N THR A 32 13.25 0.46 22.01
CA THR A 32 12.11 0.84 21.18
C THR A 32 11.51 2.09 21.79
N LYS A 33 11.80 3.25 21.20
CA LYS A 33 11.15 4.50 21.58
C LYS A 33 9.66 4.33 21.28
N VAL A 34 8.88 4.16 22.34
CA VAL A 34 7.41 4.08 22.24
C VAL A 34 6.91 5.43 21.74
N VAL A 35 6.44 5.48 20.51
CA VAL A 35 5.85 6.70 19.96
C VAL A 35 4.42 6.81 20.49
N LEU A 36 4.12 7.92 21.14
CA LEU A 36 2.78 8.19 21.67
C LEU A 36 1.85 8.70 20.58
N CYS A 37 0.55 8.46 20.76
CA CYS A 37 -0.49 8.99 19.87
C CYS A 37 -0.43 10.52 19.84
N VAL A 38 -0.39 11.12 18.64
CA VAL A 38 -0.33 12.58 18.50
C VAL A 38 -1.62 13.27 18.98
N GLU A 39 -2.75 12.60 18.85
CA GLU A 39 -4.07 13.16 19.19
C GLU A 39 -4.36 13.07 20.69
N CYS A 40 -4.26 11.88 21.29
CA CYS A 40 -4.62 11.70 22.70
C CYS A 40 -3.44 11.68 23.66
N LYS A 41 -2.20 11.48 23.17
CA LYS A 41 -0.94 11.43 23.96
C LYS A 41 -0.89 10.45 25.14
N ASN A 42 -1.95 9.72 25.43
CA ASN A 42 -2.04 8.82 26.57
C ASN A 42 -1.55 7.40 26.28
N THR A 43 -1.63 6.96 25.02
CA THR A 43 -1.31 5.58 24.64
C THR A 43 -0.32 5.54 23.49
N ALA A 44 0.43 4.43 23.41
CA ALA A 44 1.30 4.15 22.28
C ALA A 44 0.52 4.16 20.96
N ALA A 45 1.10 4.77 19.92
CA ALA A 45 0.51 4.78 18.60
C ALA A 45 0.54 3.38 17.98
N LYS A 46 -0.56 3.01 17.31
CA LYS A 46 -0.76 1.72 16.65
C LYS A 46 -0.88 1.85 15.13
N TYR A 47 -1.29 3.02 14.64
CA TYR A 47 -1.59 3.29 13.25
C TYR A 47 -0.83 4.51 12.77
N LYS A 48 -0.46 4.51 11.48
CA LYS A 48 0.17 5.66 10.79
C LYS A 48 -0.71 6.07 9.62
N CYS A 49 -1.06 7.36 9.53
CA CYS A 49 -1.86 7.88 8.42
C CYS A 49 -1.03 7.91 7.13
N PRO A 50 -1.50 7.36 6.00
CA PRO A 50 -0.72 7.32 4.75
C PRO A 50 -0.60 8.69 4.06
N GLY A 51 -1.48 9.65 4.37
CA GLY A 51 -1.46 10.99 3.77
C GLY A 51 -0.54 11.97 4.51
N CYS A 52 -0.55 11.97 5.85
CA CYS A 52 0.19 12.94 6.66
C CYS A 52 1.22 12.30 7.61
N SER A 53 1.40 10.97 7.56
CA SER A 53 2.31 10.22 8.42
C SER A 53 2.07 10.35 9.94
N LEU A 54 0.98 10.98 10.37
CA LEU A 54 0.60 11.11 11.79
C LEU A 54 0.35 9.75 12.43
N GLN A 55 0.91 9.56 13.62
CA GLN A 55 0.77 8.35 14.39
C GLN A 55 -0.38 8.44 15.41
N THR A 56 -1.26 7.47 15.41
CA THR A 56 -2.50 7.45 16.20
C THR A 56 -2.71 6.08 16.85
N CYS A 57 -3.39 6.02 18.00
CA CYS A 57 -3.60 4.76 18.73
C CYS A 57 -4.88 4.03 18.35
N SER A 58 -5.88 4.72 17.79
CA SER A 58 -7.23 4.16 17.59
C SER A 58 -8.00 4.91 16.50
N LEU A 59 -9.08 4.30 16.00
CA LEU A 59 -9.97 4.89 14.99
C LEU A 59 -10.52 6.29 15.35
N PRO A 60 -10.97 6.59 16.60
CA PRO A 60 -11.40 7.95 16.94
C PRO A 60 -10.26 8.97 16.80
N CYS A 61 -9.02 8.61 17.16
CA CYS A 61 -7.86 9.47 16.92
C CYS A 61 -7.56 9.62 15.42
N VAL A 62 -7.76 8.57 14.61
CA VAL A 62 -7.66 8.68 13.15
C VAL A 62 -8.69 9.66 12.59
N LYS A 63 -9.95 9.60 13.03
CA LYS A 63 -11.00 10.50 12.57
C LYS A 63 -10.81 11.94 13.06
N SER A 64 -10.40 12.09 14.33
CA SER A 64 -10.10 13.39 14.95
C SER A 64 -9.04 14.15 14.17
N HIS A 65 -7.89 13.53 13.89
CA HIS A 65 -6.84 14.24 13.15
C HIS A 65 -7.29 14.60 11.74
N LYS A 66 -8.00 13.70 11.03
CA LYS A 66 -8.51 13.98 9.67
C LYS A 66 -9.43 15.21 9.66
N HIS A 67 -10.28 15.35 10.66
CA HIS A 67 -11.14 16.53 10.81
C HIS A 67 -10.33 17.79 11.16
N ARG A 68 -9.42 17.69 12.15
CA ARG A 68 -8.60 18.81 12.63
C ARG A 68 -7.61 19.35 11.60
N THR A 69 -6.96 18.47 10.84
CA THR A 69 -5.94 18.85 9.83
C THR A 69 -6.49 18.91 8.41
N GLY A 70 -7.78 18.60 8.20
CA GLY A 70 -8.35 18.49 6.85
C GLY A 70 -7.73 17.38 6.01
N CYS A 71 -7.11 16.37 6.62
CA CYS A 71 -6.41 15.31 5.88
C CYS A 71 -7.39 14.33 5.22
N SER A 72 -7.24 14.13 3.91
CA SER A 72 -8.00 13.12 3.14
C SER A 72 -7.75 11.69 3.63
N GLY A 73 -6.57 11.44 4.22
CA GLY A 73 -6.11 10.12 4.63
C GLY A 73 -5.76 9.22 3.44
N LYS A 74 -5.58 9.78 2.25
CA LYS A 74 -5.02 9.10 1.08
C LYS A 74 -3.61 9.64 0.83
N ARG A 75 -2.70 8.77 0.40
CA ARG A 75 -1.37 9.18 -0.03
C ARG A 75 -1.48 9.83 -1.41
N ASP A 76 -0.86 10.99 -1.58
CA ASP A 76 -0.69 11.58 -2.91
C ASP A 76 0.34 10.74 -3.66
N VAL A 77 -0.11 10.10 -4.74
CA VAL A 77 0.68 9.07 -5.45
C VAL A 77 1.69 9.71 -6.40
N ALA A 78 1.39 10.89 -6.92
CA ALA A 78 2.25 11.64 -7.84
C ALA A 78 2.42 13.10 -7.39
N PRO A 79 3.13 13.35 -6.26
CA PRO A 79 3.49 14.71 -5.87
C PRO A 79 4.52 15.29 -6.83
N PHE A 80 4.46 16.60 -7.08
CA PHE A 80 5.49 17.27 -7.87
C PHE A 80 6.79 17.36 -7.07
N VAL A 81 7.86 16.80 -7.63
CA VAL A 81 9.22 16.87 -7.06
C VAL A 81 10.10 17.67 -8.02
N PRO A 82 10.75 18.76 -7.57
CA PRO A 82 11.72 19.48 -8.38
C PRO A 82 12.89 18.55 -8.77
N MET A 83 13.45 18.74 -9.96
CA MET A 83 14.57 17.91 -10.47
C MET A 83 15.77 17.83 -9.50
N SER A 84 15.98 18.86 -8.68
CA SER A 84 17.06 18.89 -7.69
C SER A 84 16.87 17.94 -6.51
N GLN A 85 15.65 17.45 -6.29
CA GLN A 85 15.26 16.54 -5.19
C GLN A 85 14.76 15.19 -5.74
N PHE A 86 15.00 14.93 -7.01
CA PHE A 86 14.57 13.70 -7.67
C PHE A 86 15.55 12.57 -7.33
N ASP A 87 15.12 11.70 -6.42
CA ASP A 87 15.90 10.56 -5.92
C ASP A 87 15.43 9.24 -6.53
N ASP A 88 16.27 8.20 -6.48
CA ASP A 88 15.93 6.85 -6.98
C ASP A 88 14.65 6.29 -6.33
N GLU A 89 14.36 6.64 -5.08
CA GLU A 89 13.12 6.25 -4.39
C GLU A 89 11.87 6.82 -5.08
N THR A 90 11.96 8.06 -5.57
CA THR A 90 10.86 8.70 -6.30
C THR A 90 10.64 8.03 -7.65
N LEU A 91 11.72 7.68 -8.35
CA LEU A 91 11.67 6.94 -9.60
C LEU A 91 11.02 5.56 -9.45
N VAL A 92 11.38 4.81 -8.41
CA VAL A 92 10.75 3.50 -8.13
C VAL A 92 9.27 3.65 -7.79
N SER A 93 8.91 4.66 -7.01
CA SER A 93 7.50 4.97 -6.70
C SER A 93 6.70 5.25 -7.97
N ASP A 94 7.23 6.05 -8.88
CA ASP A 94 6.58 6.39 -10.15
C ASP A 94 6.46 5.19 -11.08
N TYR A 95 7.50 4.36 -11.16
CA TYR A 95 7.47 3.11 -11.91
C TYR A 95 6.34 2.19 -11.42
N ASN A 96 6.26 1.97 -10.10
CA ASN A 96 5.21 1.14 -9.49
C ASN A 96 3.81 1.71 -9.75
N PHE A 97 3.66 3.03 -9.72
CA PHE A 97 2.41 3.68 -10.06
C PHE A 97 1.98 3.39 -11.50
N LEU A 98 2.90 3.48 -12.46
CA LEU A 98 2.62 3.16 -13.87
C LEU A 98 2.31 1.67 -14.07
N GLU A 99 2.98 0.77 -13.34
CA GLU A 99 2.71 -0.66 -13.40
C GLU A 99 1.30 -0.99 -12.88
N GLU A 100 0.88 -0.40 -11.76
CA GLU A 100 -0.48 -0.60 -11.24
C GLU A 100 -1.52 -0.01 -12.20
N ALA A 101 -1.27 1.14 -12.80
CA ALA A 101 -2.14 1.71 -13.84
C ALA A 101 -2.29 0.76 -15.04
N LYS A 102 -1.18 0.19 -15.52
CA LYS A 102 -1.17 -0.83 -16.57
C LYS A 102 -1.99 -2.05 -16.16
N ARG A 103 -1.78 -2.56 -14.94
CA ARG A 103 -2.52 -3.71 -14.40
C ARG A 103 -4.03 -3.48 -14.39
N VAL A 104 -4.48 -2.28 -13.99
CA VAL A 104 -5.90 -1.89 -14.01
C VAL A 104 -6.44 -1.92 -15.44
N VAL A 105 -5.73 -1.32 -16.40
CA VAL A 105 -6.12 -1.32 -17.81
C VAL A 105 -6.20 -2.75 -18.35
N ASP A 106 -5.21 -3.59 -18.08
CA ASP A 106 -5.16 -4.99 -18.51
C ASP A 106 -6.25 -5.84 -17.85
N SER A 107 -6.68 -5.49 -16.64
CA SER A 107 -7.79 -6.15 -15.94
C SER A 107 -9.16 -5.81 -16.54
N GLY A 108 -9.27 -4.65 -17.20
CA GLY A 108 -10.51 -4.15 -17.80
C GLY A 108 -11.13 -5.10 -18.83
N PRO A 109 -10.37 -5.58 -19.84
CA PRO A 109 -10.84 -6.60 -20.78
C PRO A 109 -11.27 -7.91 -20.12
N ARG A 110 -10.54 -8.39 -19.09
CA ARG A 110 -10.90 -9.63 -18.36
C ARG A 110 -12.20 -9.47 -17.59
N MET A 111 -12.36 -8.35 -16.89
CA MET A 111 -13.61 -7.99 -16.21
C MET A 111 -14.76 -7.85 -17.22
N ARG A 112 -14.53 -7.19 -18.36
CA ARG A 112 -15.52 -7.07 -19.44
C ARG A 112 -15.86 -8.42 -20.06
N ALA A 113 -14.89 -9.31 -20.25
CA ALA A 113 -15.09 -10.65 -20.76
C ALA A 113 -15.91 -11.49 -19.77
N GLN A 114 -15.63 -11.40 -18.47
CA GLN A 114 -16.46 -12.01 -17.43
C GLN A 114 -17.88 -11.43 -17.45
N LEU A 115 -18.05 -10.11 -17.48
CA LEU A 115 -19.37 -9.45 -17.60
C LEU A 115 -20.11 -9.83 -18.90
N ARG A 116 -19.38 -10.06 -19.99
CA ARG A 116 -19.95 -10.57 -21.26
C ARG A 116 -20.25 -12.07 -21.20
N ALA A 117 -19.49 -12.86 -20.45
CA ALA A 117 -19.72 -14.28 -20.21
C ALA A 117 -20.95 -14.50 -19.32
N TYR A 118 -21.28 -13.56 -18.43
CA TYR A 118 -22.61 -13.41 -17.82
C TYR A 118 -23.67 -12.89 -18.83
N SER A 119 -23.64 -13.41 -20.07
CA SER A 119 -24.55 -13.14 -21.20
C SER A 119 -26.05 -13.40 -20.92
N GLN A 120 -26.38 -13.81 -19.70
CA GLN A 120 -27.75 -13.90 -19.19
C GLN A 120 -28.40 -12.54 -18.89
N PHE A 121 -27.67 -11.42 -18.93
CA PHE A 121 -28.27 -10.08 -18.94
C PHE A 121 -28.85 -9.74 -20.33
N ARG A 122 -29.88 -10.48 -20.74
CA ARG A 122 -30.79 -9.96 -21.77
C ARG A 122 -31.32 -8.62 -21.26
N LEU A 123 -31.12 -7.59 -22.07
CA LEU A 123 -31.63 -6.25 -21.79
C LEU A 123 -33.15 -6.37 -21.49
N PRO A 124 -33.69 -5.75 -20.43
CA PRO A 124 -35.12 -5.82 -20.12
C PRO A 124 -35.99 -5.43 -21.33
N PHE A 125 -37.15 -6.08 -21.50
CA PHE A 125 -38.01 -5.93 -22.68
C PHE A 125 -38.28 -4.47 -23.07
N HIS A 126 -38.57 -3.64 -22.07
CA HIS A 126 -38.79 -2.22 -22.23
C HIS A 126 -37.60 -1.47 -22.88
N LEU A 127 -36.37 -1.79 -22.47
CA LEU A 127 -35.15 -1.20 -23.04
C LEU A 127 -34.82 -1.78 -24.43
N GLN A 128 -35.21 -3.04 -24.70
CA GLN A 128 -35.12 -3.59 -26.06
C GLN A 128 -36.06 -2.88 -27.02
N SER A 129 -37.29 -2.59 -26.58
CA SER A 129 -38.27 -1.84 -27.38
C SER A 129 -37.75 -0.44 -27.75
N LEU A 130 -37.21 0.28 -26.76
CA LEU A 130 -36.56 1.58 -26.99
C LEU A 130 -35.40 1.49 -27.97
N LYS A 131 -34.52 0.50 -27.84
CA LYS A 131 -33.40 0.31 -28.75
C LYS A 131 -33.87 0.00 -30.18
N ARG A 132 -34.87 -0.87 -30.33
CA ARG A 132 -35.45 -1.22 -31.63
C ARG A 132 -36.11 -0.02 -32.31
N ALA A 133 -36.85 0.79 -31.55
CA ALA A 133 -37.49 2.00 -32.06
C ALA A 133 -36.47 3.08 -32.45
N ALA A 134 -35.36 3.20 -31.71
CA ALA A 134 -34.26 4.06 -32.10
C ALA A 134 -33.60 3.56 -33.40
N SER A 135 -33.34 2.26 -33.49
CA SER A 135 -32.73 1.66 -34.69
C SER A 135 -33.62 1.75 -35.93
N SER A 136 -34.95 1.60 -35.81
CA SER A 136 -35.86 1.79 -36.94
C SER A 136 -35.83 3.22 -37.49
N ARG A 137 -35.52 4.20 -36.63
CA ARG A 137 -35.30 5.61 -36.97
C ARG A 137 -33.86 5.93 -37.37
N ARG A 138 -33.02 4.91 -37.62
CA ARG A 138 -31.58 5.03 -37.94
C ARG A 138 -30.77 5.78 -36.87
N THR A 139 -31.19 5.71 -35.61
CA THR A 139 -30.46 6.28 -34.48
C THR A 139 -29.78 5.17 -33.67
N THR A 140 -28.48 5.32 -33.44
CA THR A 140 -27.69 4.35 -32.66
C THR A 140 -27.77 4.70 -31.18
N LEU A 141 -28.59 3.96 -30.45
CA LEU A 141 -28.77 4.16 -29.02
C LEU A 141 -27.82 3.25 -28.21
N LEU A 142 -26.92 3.89 -27.43
CA LEU A 142 -26.00 3.23 -26.51
C LEU A 142 -26.55 3.33 -25.07
N LEU A 143 -26.74 2.18 -24.43
CA LEU A 143 -27.17 2.11 -23.04
C LEU A 143 -25.96 1.92 -22.13
N LEU A 144 -25.95 2.65 -21.01
CA LEU A 144 -24.96 2.46 -19.97
C LEU A 144 -25.06 1.03 -19.38
N PRO A 145 -23.96 0.46 -18.87
CA PRO A 145 -23.97 -0.79 -18.10
C PRO A 145 -24.88 -0.75 -16.86
N SER A 146 -25.32 -1.92 -16.39
CA SER A 146 -26.12 -2.05 -15.17
C SER A 146 -25.26 -1.69 -13.95
N GLY A 147 -25.87 -1.05 -12.93
CA GLY A 147 -25.17 -0.59 -11.71
C GLY A 147 -24.55 0.81 -11.79
N MET A 148 -24.70 1.52 -12.92
CA MET A 148 -24.32 2.94 -12.99
C MET A 148 -25.48 3.83 -12.53
N SER A 149 -25.25 4.73 -11.57
CA SER A 149 -26.27 5.67 -11.04
C SER A 149 -26.99 6.48 -12.14
N ARG A 150 -26.27 6.85 -13.21
CA ARG A 150 -26.86 7.55 -14.37
C ARG A 150 -27.88 6.68 -15.12
N ARG A 151 -27.67 5.37 -15.21
CA ARG A 151 -28.63 4.44 -15.80
C ARG A 151 -29.86 4.27 -14.91
N GLU A 152 -29.68 4.18 -13.59
CA GLU A 152 -30.79 4.04 -12.63
C GLU A 152 -31.72 5.26 -12.63
N LYS A 153 -31.14 6.46 -12.77
CA LYS A 153 -31.91 7.70 -12.90
C LYS A 153 -32.59 7.85 -14.26
N ASN A 154 -32.10 7.17 -15.30
CA ASN A 154 -32.67 7.24 -16.64
C ASN A 154 -33.96 6.42 -16.69
N LYS A 155 -35.10 7.12 -16.74
CA LYS A 155 -36.44 6.54 -16.87
C LYS A 155 -36.97 6.61 -18.30
N THR A 156 -36.12 6.83 -19.31
CA THR A 156 -36.56 6.97 -20.69
C THR A 156 -37.30 5.71 -21.12
N ARG A 157 -38.52 5.89 -21.62
CA ARG A 157 -39.39 4.82 -22.09
C ARG A 157 -39.84 5.03 -23.53
N TYR A 158 -40.03 3.95 -24.26
CA TYR A 158 -40.65 4.01 -25.59
C TYR A 158 -42.15 3.75 -25.46
N ASP A 159 -42.95 4.73 -25.87
CA ASP A 159 -44.41 4.62 -25.97
C ASP A 159 -44.80 4.30 -27.42
N GLN A 160 -45.73 3.36 -27.60
CA GLN A 160 -46.18 2.85 -28.90
C GLN A 160 -47.51 3.50 -29.37
N ARG A 161 -48.01 4.50 -28.65
CA ARG A 161 -49.21 5.25 -29.02
C ARG A 161 -49.08 6.00 -30.35
#